data_AF-A0A3D3FG99-F1
#
_entry.id   AF-A0A3D3FG99-F1
#
_cell.length_a   1.000
_cell.length_b   1.000
_cell.length_c   1.000
_cell.angle_alpha   90.00
_cell.angle_beta   90.00
_cell.angle_gamma   90.00
#
_symmetry.space_group_name_H-M   'P 1'
#
loop_
_entity.id
_entity.type
_entity.pdbx_description
1 polymer ?
#
loop_
_entity_poly.entity_id
_entity_poly.type
_entity_poly.pdbx_seq_one_letter_code
_entity_poly.pdbx_strand_id
1 'polypeptide(L)'
;KICVSNSLDEYLIRDMLIQGAPVDSFGVGERLITSSSHPVFGGVYKLCAVEKEDGTIMPKIKVSENVSKITTPCFKKLWRLYDRETGKAIADVVTLHNETIDDTKPYEIFDPTHIWKRKLVSNFRAVPLREQLFKNGKCIAKEKTLKELQEDCKREVNTLWDEVQRFDNPHRYYVDLSRSLWDVKQKMLDEYTF
;
A
#
# COMPACT_ATOMS: atom_id res chain seq x y z
N LYS A 1 -9.28 -38.89 1.90
CA LYS A 1 -9.17 -37.42 2.05
C LYS A 1 -10.12 -36.98 3.16
N ILE A 2 -9.66 -36.21 4.14
CA ILE A 2 -10.38 -35.71 5.31
C ILE A 2 -10.60 -34.20 5.13
N CYS A 3 -11.86 -33.75 5.27
CA CYS A 3 -12.24 -32.35 5.14
C CYS A 3 -12.82 -31.84 6.45
N VAL A 4 -12.49 -30.61 6.84
CA VAL A 4 -12.97 -29.94 8.06
C VAL A 4 -13.58 -28.59 7.69
N SER A 5 -14.73 -28.22 8.26
CA SER A 5 -15.43 -26.98 7.88
C SER A 5 -16.13 -26.20 9.01
N ASN A 6 -15.87 -26.53 10.27
CA ASN A 6 -16.57 -25.92 11.41
C ASN A 6 -15.81 -24.73 12.01
N SER A 7 -16.39 -23.53 11.94
CA SER A 7 -15.90 -22.29 12.57
C SER A 7 -14.40 -22.03 12.41
N LEU A 8 -13.85 -22.34 11.23
CA LEU A 8 -12.43 -22.18 10.94
C LEU A 8 -12.06 -20.71 10.72
N ASP A 9 -10.87 -20.34 11.18
CA ASP A 9 -10.14 -19.13 10.82
C ASP A 9 -8.66 -19.48 10.62
N GLU A 10 -7.84 -18.49 10.25
CA GLU A 10 -6.42 -18.65 9.98
C GLU A 10 -5.62 -19.18 11.19
N TYR A 11 -6.05 -18.89 12.43
CA TYR A 11 -5.37 -19.33 13.64
C TYR A 11 -5.67 -20.78 13.97
N LEU A 12 -6.95 -21.17 13.93
CA LEU A 12 -7.37 -22.54 14.18
C LEU A 12 -6.83 -23.49 13.09
N ILE A 13 -6.83 -23.05 11.83
CA ILE A 13 -6.21 -23.81 10.72
C ILE A 13 -4.71 -23.99 10.99
N ARG A 14 -4.00 -22.92 11.39
CA ARG A 14 -2.57 -23.00 11.72
C ARG A 14 -2.29 -23.98 12.85
N ASP A 15 -3.07 -23.94 13.93
CA ASP A 15 -2.88 -24.82 15.09
C ASP A 15 -3.10 -26.30 14.72
N MET A 16 -4.13 -26.60 13.92
CA MET A 16 -4.38 -27.96 13.41
C MET A 16 -3.19 -28.46 12.58
N LEU A 17 -2.62 -27.62 11.71
CA LEU A 17 -1.46 -27.97 10.91
C LEU A 17 -0.21 -28.22 11.76
N ILE A 18 0.04 -27.39 12.77
CA ILE A 18 1.17 -27.54 13.71
C ILE A 18 1.05 -28.84 14.53
N GLN A 19 -0.17 -29.19 14.95
CA GLN A 19 -0.46 -30.43 15.69
C GLN A 19 -0.36 -31.69 14.82
N GLY A 20 -0.15 -31.56 13.50
CA GLY A 20 -0.08 -32.68 12.58
C GLY A 20 -1.42 -33.37 12.34
N ALA A 21 -2.53 -32.62 12.45
CA ALA A 21 -3.86 -33.16 12.18
C ALA A 21 -3.93 -33.68 10.72
N PRO A 22 -4.41 -34.92 10.47
CA PRO A 22 -4.45 -35.50 9.14
C PRO A 22 -5.63 -34.93 8.33
N VAL A 23 -5.56 -33.64 7.97
CA VAL A 23 -6.61 -32.92 7.22
C VAL A 23 -6.12 -32.61 5.81
N ASP A 24 -6.91 -32.95 4.80
CA ASP A 24 -6.60 -32.72 3.38
C ASP A 24 -7.20 -31.41 2.83
N SER A 25 -8.25 -30.88 3.45
CA SER A 25 -8.93 -29.65 3.00
C SER A 25 -9.71 -28.94 4.08
N PHE A 26 -9.79 -27.61 3.98
CA PHE A 26 -10.51 -26.73 4.90
C PHE A 26 -11.67 -26.02 4.18
N GLY A 27 -12.88 -26.10 4.72
CA GLY A 27 -14.04 -25.33 4.31
C GLY A 27 -14.26 -24.14 5.23
N VAL A 28 -13.92 -22.93 4.80
CA VAL A 28 -14.06 -21.72 5.62
C VAL A 28 -15.31 -20.95 5.18
N GLY A 29 -16.29 -20.85 6.08
CA GLY A 29 -17.58 -20.19 5.81
C GLY A 29 -17.65 -18.77 6.34
N GLU A 30 -18.50 -18.59 7.36
CA GLU A 30 -18.87 -17.31 7.98
C GLU A 30 -17.67 -16.37 8.21
N ARG A 31 -16.61 -16.83 8.89
CA ARG A 31 -15.47 -16.00 9.28
C ARG A 31 -14.75 -15.36 8.09
N LEU A 32 -14.60 -16.11 6.99
CA LEU A 32 -13.97 -15.62 5.77
C LEU A 32 -14.89 -14.64 5.02
N ILE A 33 -16.15 -15.02 4.77
CA ILE A 33 -17.05 -14.23 3.91
C ILE A 33 -17.49 -12.91 4.57
N THR A 34 -17.53 -12.87 5.89
CA THR A 34 -17.92 -11.67 6.66
C THR A 34 -16.74 -10.82 7.11
N SER A 35 -15.49 -11.30 6.92
CA SER A 35 -14.29 -10.71 7.54
C SER A 35 -14.52 -10.46 9.03
N SER A 36 -14.89 -11.51 9.77
CA SER A 36 -15.50 -11.39 11.10
C SER A 36 -14.68 -10.60 12.12
N SER A 37 -13.34 -10.57 11.99
CA SER A 37 -12.46 -9.79 12.85
C SER A 37 -12.50 -8.29 12.57
N HIS A 38 -12.69 -7.90 11.31
CA HIS A 38 -12.66 -6.50 10.84
C HIS A 38 -13.65 -6.29 9.67
N PRO A 39 -14.97 -6.33 9.91
CA PRO A 39 -15.98 -6.36 8.86
C PRO A 39 -16.13 -5.05 8.08
N VAL A 40 -15.44 -3.98 8.51
CA VAL A 40 -15.53 -2.64 7.90
C VAL A 40 -14.16 -2.20 7.39
N PHE A 41 -14.06 -2.03 6.07
CA PHE A 41 -12.90 -1.42 5.45
C PHE A 41 -13.06 0.11 5.38
N GLY A 42 -12.24 0.84 6.14
CA GLY A 42 -12.34 2.30 6.34
C GLY A 42 -11.92 3.18 5.15
N GLY A 43 -12.25 2.79 3.92
CA GLY A 43 -11.93 3.54 2.72
C GLY A 43 -12.59 4.93 2.68
N VAL A 44 -11.86 5.96 2.26
CA VAL A 44 -12.37 7.33 2.15
C VAL A 44 -11.99 7.98 0.82
N TYR A 45 -12.89 8.82 0.30
CA TYR A 45 -12.61 9.70 -0.84
C TYR A 45 -12.37 11.13 -0.34
N LYS A 46 -11.27 11.75 -0.78
CA LYS A 46 -10.86 13.10 -0.37
C LYS A 46 -10.28 13.89 -1.55
N LEU A 47 -10.71 15.14 -1.70
CA LEU A 47 -10.08 16.10 -2.60
C LEU A 47 -8.66 16.39 -2.10
N CYS A 48 -7.65 16.29 -2.97
CA CYS A 48 -6.26 16.55 -2.63
C CYS A 48 -5.60 17.63 -3.50
N ALA A 49 -6.19 17.97 -4.64
CA ALA A 49 -5.78 19.08 -5.49
C ALA A 49 -6.91 19.50 -6.43
N VAL A 50 -6.83 20.71 -6.96
CA VAL A 50 -7.70 21.27 -7.99
C VAL A 50 -6.82 21.83 -9.10
N GLU A 51 -7.11 21.48 -10.34
CA GLU A 51 -6.46 22.08 -11.51
C GLU A 51 -7.13 23.43 -11.82
N LYS A 52 -6.34 24.49 -11.99
CA LYS A 52 -6.80 25.81 -12.40
C LYS A 52 -6.89 25.90 -13.92
N GLU A 53 -7.55 26.95 -14.42
CA GLU A 53 -7.72 27.22 -15.86
C GLU A 53 -6.39 27.35 -16.61
N ASP A 54 -5.33 27.81 -15.94
CA ASP A 54 -3.97 27.93 -16.47
C ASP A 54 -3.18 26.59 -16.45
N GLY A 55 -3.81 25.48 -16.03
CA GLY A 55 -3.19 24.16 -15.89
C GLY A 55 -2.40 23.97 -14.58
N THR A 56 -2.37 24.97 -13.70
CA THR A 56 -1.67 24.87 -12.41
C THR A 56 -2.43 23.95 -11.45
N ILE A 57 -1.73 22.96 -10.88
CA ILE A 57 -2.28 22.08 -9.85
C ILE A 57 -2.17 22.76 -8.48
N MET A 58 -3.32 23.20 -7.94
CA MET A 58 -3.43 23.80 -6.61
C MET A 58 -3.68 22.73 -5.54
N PRO A 59 -2.76 22.51 -4.59
CA PRO A 59 -2.94 21.49 -3.55
C PRO A 59 -4.07 21.84 -2.58
N LYS A 60 -4.71 20.81 -2.00
CA LYS A 60 -5.74 20.93 -0.97
C LYS A 60 -5.41 20.02 0.20
N ILE A 61 -5.50 20.55 1.42
CA ILE A 61 -5.30 19.84 2.67
C ILE A 61 -6.53 20.01 3.56
N LYS A 62 -6.95 18.93 4.21
CA LYS A 62 -7.90 18.97 5.33
C LYS A 62 -7.11 18.77 6.61
N VAL A 63 -7.12 19.77 7.47
CA VAL A 63 -6.54 19.71 8.82
C VAL A 63 -7.58 19.11 9.79
N SER A 64 -7.08 18.38 10.78
CA SER A 64 -7.88 17.78 11.85
C SER A 64 -7.05 17.75 13.12
N GLU A 65 -7.69 17.84 14.28
CA GLU A 65 -7.04 17.68 15.59
C GLU A 65 -6.30 16.35 15.73
N ASN A 66 -6.78 15.30 15.06
CA ASN A 66 -6.06 14.04 14.99
C ASN A 66 -5.08 14.06 13.81
N VAL A 67 -3.78 14.01 14.12
CA VAL A 67 -2.68 14.01 13.13
C VAL A 67 -2.84 12.91 12.07
N SER A 68 -3.35 11.74 12.44
CA SER A 68 -3.60 10.64 11.49
C SER A 68 -4.73 10.92 10.50
N LYS A 69 -5.60 11.90 10.78
CA LYS A 69 -6.70 12.34 9.91
C LYS A 69 -6.35 13.53 9.01
N ILE A 70 -5.13 14.06 9.13
CA ILE A 70 -4.63 15.10 8.23
C ILE A 70 -4.31 14.49 6.87
N THR A 71 -5.02 14.95 5.83
CA THR A 71 -4.85 14.42 4.47
C THR A 71 -3.50 14.82 3.87
N THR A 72 -2.89 13.95 3.06
CA THR A 72 -1.71 14.32 2.26
C THR A 72 -2.14 15.05 0.97
N PRO A 73 -1.70 16.30 0.75
CA PRO A 73 -2.14 17.13 -0.37
C PRO A 73 -1.57 16.67 -1.72
N CYS A 74 -1.78 17.47 -2.76
CA CYS A 74 -1.23 17.36 -4.12
C CYS A 74 -1.82 16.23 -4.96
N PHE A 75 -1.67 16.37 -6.28
CA PHE A 75 -1.77 15.25 -7.21
C PHE A 75 -0.49 14.42 -7.09
N LYS A 76 -0.64 13.13 -6.76
CA LYS A 76 0.47 12.27 -6.31
C LYS A 76 0.81 11.20 -7.34
N LYS A 77 1.90 10.47 -7.12
CA LYS A 77 2.26 9.21 -7.78
C LYS A 77 2.78 8.21 -6.75
N LEU A 78 2.42 6.93 -6.91
CA LEU A 78 2.79 5.85 -5.98
C LEU A 78 3.80 4.95 -6.66
N TRP A 79 4.92 4.73 -5.99
CA TRP A 79 6.01 3.87 -6.44
C TRP A 79 6.22 2.75 -5.44
N ARG A 80 6.58 1.57 -5.94
CA ARG A 80 7.15 0.49 -5.13
C ARG A 80 8.62 0.34 -5.47
N LEU A 81 9.46 0.31 -4.44
CA LEU A 81 10.88 0.04 -4.57
C LEU A 81 11.08 -1.46 -4.38
N TYR A 82 11.56 -2.15 -5.41
CA TYR A 82 11.94 -3.56 -5.34
C TYR A 82 13.44 -3.68 -5.25
N ASP A 83 13.94 -4.50 -4.35
CA ASP A 83 15.34 -4.89 -4.30
C ASP A 83 15.71 -5.65 -5.58
N ARG A 84 16.80 -5.26 -6.27
CA ARG A 84 17.17 -5.88 -7.56
C ARG A 84 17.74 -7.29 -7.39
N GLU A 85 18.33 -7.60 -6.25
CA GLU A 85 18.95 -8.91 -6.00
C GLU A 85 17.91 -9.97 -5.67
N THR A 86 17.00 -9.64 -4.75
CA THR A 86 16.00 -10.58 -4.23
C THR A 86 14.65 -10.46 -4.93
N GLY A 87 14.39 -9.35 -5.63
CA GLY A 87 13.08 -9.04 -6.18
C GLY A 87 12.03 -8.68 -5.14
N LYS A 88 12.40 -8.56 -3.86
CA LYS A 88 11.48 -8.28 -2.76
C LYS A 88 11.12 -6.79 -2.66
N ALA A 89 9.88 -6.51 -2.29
CA ALA A 89 9.39 -5.16 -2.07
C ALA A 89 9.99 -4.55 -0.80
N ILE A 90 10.65 -3.41 -0.93
CA ILE A 90 11.35 -2.71 0.17
C ILE A 90 10.39 -1.74 0.87
N ALA A 91 9.76 -0.87 0.08
CA ALA A 91 8.91 0.22 0.54
C ALA A 91 8.04 0.73 -0.60
N ASP A 92 6.91 1.34 -0.24
CA ASP A 92 6.15 2.18 -1.15
C ASP A 92 6.43 3.66 -0.86
N VAL A 93 6.65 4.44 -1.92
CA VAL A 93 6.94 5.87 -1.83
C VAL A 93 5.88 6.66 -2.57
N VAL A 94 5.23 7.57 -1.86
CA VAL A 94 4.25 8.50 -2.40
C VAL A 94 4.96 9.81 -2.74
N THR A 95 4.91 10.17 -4.01
CA THR A 95 5.64 11.29 -4.60
C THR A 95 4.66 12.33 -5.17
N LEU A 96 5.16 13.50 -5.56
CA LEU A 96 4.40 14.39 -6.43
C LEU A 96 4.16 13.73 -7.80
N HIS A 97 3.08 14.07 -8.50
CA HIS A 97 2.72 13.38 -9.74
C HIS A 97 3.81 13.46 -10.83
N ASN A 98 4.50 14.61 -10.91
CA ASN A 98 5.56 14.90 -11.86
C ASN A 98 6.95 14.39 -11.42
N GLU A 99 7.06 13.82 -10.22
CA GLU A 99 8.31 13.28 -9.70
C GLU A 99 8.58 11.88 -10.29
N THR A 100 9.85 11.62 -10.55
CA THR A 100 10.36 10.30 -10.94
C THR A 100 11.45 9.89 -9.96
N ILE A 101 11.42 8.64 -9.53
CA ILE A 101 12.51 8.07 -8.73
C ILE A 101 13.56 7.52 -9.68
N ASP A 102 14.74 8.16 -9.69
CA ASP A 102 15.92 7.68 -10.42
C ASP A 102 16.51 6.47 -9.70
N ASP A 103 16.18 5.28 -10.20
CA ASP A 103 16.59 4.00 -9.61
C ASP A 103 18.02 3.57 -9.99
N THR A 104 18.80 4.47 -10.58
CA THR A 104 20.25 4.33 -10.79
C THR A 104 21.06 4.90 -9.61
N LYS A 105 20.43 5.68 -8.73
CA LYS A 105 21.06 6.32 -7.58
C LYS A 105 20.44 5.83 -6.28
N PRO A 106 21.16 5.93 -5.15
CA PRO A 106 20.56 5.72 -3.84
C PRO A 106 19.39 6.67 -3.59
N TYR A 107 18.33 6.18 -2.94
CA TYR A 107 17.14 6.94 -2.57
C TYR A 107 16.91 6.87 -1.07
N GLU A 108 16.76 8.02 -0.41
CA GLU A 108 16.45 8.07 1.02
C GLU A 108 14.94 7.96 1.24
N ILE A 109 14.53 6.96 2.02
CA ILE A 109 13.18 6.84 2.55
C ILE A 109 13.17 7.25 4.02
N PHE A 110 12.06 7.81 4.50
CA PHE A 110 11.92 8.23 5.88
C PHE A 110 10.47 8.17 6.34
N ASP A 111 10.27 7.83 7.61
CA ASP A 111 8.95 7.81 8.23
C ASP A 111 8.36 9.24 8.23
N PRO A 112 7.16 9.45 7.66
CA PRO A 112 6.60 10.79 7.50
C PRO A 112 6.19 11.47 8.82
N THR A 113 6.10 10.71 9.92
CA THR A 113 5.80 11.18 11.27
C THR A 113 7.07 11.23 12.14
N HIS A 114 7.91 10.20 12.07
CA HIS A 114 9.13 10.08 12.86
C HIS A 114 10.37 10.27 11.95
N ILE A 115 10.56 11.49 11.46
CA ILE A 115 11.55 11.84 10.40
C ILE A 115 13.02 11.48 10.69
N TRP A 116 13.36 11.13 11.93
CA TRP A 116 14.68 10.59 12.28
C TRP A 116 14.85 9.13 11.86
N LYS A 117 13.76 8.38 11.70
CA LYS A 117 13.74 7.02 11.12
C LYS A 117 13.86 7.15 9.61
N ARG A 118 15.10 7.06 9.13
CA ARG A 118 15.45 7.15 7.71
C ARG A 118 16.35 6.00 7.31
N LYS A 119 16.30 5.63 6.03
CA LYS A 119 17.11 4.58 5.45
C LYS A 119 17.50 4.98 4.04
N LEU A 120 18.78 4.82 3.71
CA LEU A 120 19.25 4.91 2.34
C LEU A 120 19.02 3.56 1.66
N VAL A 121 18.26 3.57 0.56
CA VAL A 121 17.99 2.39 -0.27
C VAL A 121 18.86 2.47 -1.52
N SER A 122 19.63 1.44 -1.79
CA SER A 122 20.48 1.30 -2.98
C SER A 122 20.12 0.02 -3.73
N ASN A 123 20.58 -0.11 -4.97
CA ASN A 123 20.38 -1.31 -5.80
C ASN A 123 18.90 -1.75 -5.91
N PHE A 124 18.00 -0.79 -6.12
CA PHE A 124 16.56 -1.03 -6.22
C PHE A 124 16.04 -0.69 -7.62
N ARG A 125 14.87 -1.23 -7.96
CA ARG A 125 14.06 -0.84 -9.12
C ARG A 125 12.82 -0.10 -8.64
N ALA A 126 12.56 1.09 -9.17
CA ALA A 126 11.34 1.85 -8.87
C ALA A 126 10.24 1.55 -9.89
N VAL A 127 9.09 1.08 -9.43
CA VAL A 127 7.95 0.73 -10.30
C VAL A 127 6.74 1.57 -9.93
N PRO A 128 6.13 2.32 -10.87
CA PRO A 128 4.88 3.02 -10.61
C PRO A 128 3.73 2.01 -10.47
N LEU A 129 2.96 2.08 -9.38
CA LEU A 129 1.91 1.10 -9.10
C LEU A 129 0.53 1.44 -9.67
N ARG A 130 0.29 2.72 -10.01
CA ARG A 130 -1.03 3.16 -10.50
C ARG A 130 -1.01 3.32 -12.01
N GLU A 131 -1.95 2.67 -12.66
CA GLU A 131 -2.19 2.76 -14.10
C GLU A 131 -3.49 3.51 -14.38
N GLN A 132 -3.56 4.21 -15.51
CA GLN A 132 -4.77 4.90 -15.92
C GLN A 132 -5.77 3.90 -16.52
N LEU A 133 -6.91 3.72 -15.86
CA LEU A 133 -7.98 2.82 -16.33
C LEU A 133 -9.00 3.52 -17.23
N PHE A 134 -9.25 4.82 -16.97
CA PHE A 134 -10.19 5.64 -17.71
C PHE A 134 -9.53 6.93 -18.20
N LYS A 135 -9.79 7.30 -19.45
CA LYS A 135 -9.38 8.56 -20.04
C LYS A 135 -10.57 9.21 -20.75
N ASN A 136 -10.95 10.41 -20.33
CA ASN A 136 -12.08 11.17 -20.90
C ASN A 136 -13.38 10.35 -20.97
N GLY A 137 -13.72 9.67 -19.87
CA GLY A 137 -14.93 8.82 -19.78
C GLY A 137 -14.86 7.48 -20.51
N LYS A 138 -13.77 7.18 -21.23
CA LYS A 138 -13.59 5.89 -21.92
C LYS A 138 -12.69 4.97 -21.11
N CYS A 139 -13.14 3.73 -20.92
CA CYS A 139 -12.30 2.68 -20.35
C CYS A 139 -11.19 2.34 -21.37
N ILE A 140 -9.94 2.46 -20.93
CA ILE A 140 -8.74 2.07 -21.68
C ILE A 140 -8.01 0.89 -21.01
N ALA A 141 -8.56 0.41 -19.90
CA ALA A 141 -8.01 -0.73 -19.18
C ALA A 141 -8.08 -1.99 -20.05
N LYS A 142 -7.04 -2.83 -19.93
CA LYS A 142 -7.07 -4.17 -20.48
C LYS A 142 -7.81 -5.06 -19.49
N GLU A 143 -8.82 -5.78 -19.97
CA GLU A 143 -9.48 -6.79 -19.15
C GLU A 143 -8.50 -7.91 -18.82
N LYS A 144 -8.56 -8.39 -17.57
CA LYS A 144 -7.79 -9.54 -17.10
C LYS A 144 -8.77 -10.64 -16.71
N THR A 145 -8.45 -11.86 -17.07
CA THR A 145 -9.17 -13.05 -16.62
C THR A 145 -8.97 -13.26 -15.12
N LEU A 146 -9.87 -14.01 -14.49
CA LEU A 146 -9.74 -14.38 -13.08
C LEU A 146 -8.42 -15.10 -12.79
N LYS A 147 -7.94 -15.93 -13.73
CA LYS A 147 -6.68 -16.65 -13.59
C LYS A 147 -5.49 -15.70 -13.58
N GLU A 148 -5.45 -14.74 -14.49
CA GLU A 148 -4.40 -13.70 -14.52
C GLU A 148 -4.42 -12.85 -13.24
N LEU A 149 -5.61 -12.49 -12.73
CA LEU A 149 -5.73 -11.76 -11.46
C LEU A 149 -5.21 -12.57 -10.27
N GLN A 150 -5.49 -13.88 -10.22
CA GLN A 150 -4.96 -14.77 -9.18
C GLN A 150 -3.43 -14.91 -9.27
N GLU A 151 -2.90 -15.08 -10.47
CA GLU A 151 -1.45 -15.17 -10.72
C GLU A 151 -0.73 -13.87 -10.36
N ASP A 152 -1.32 -12.73 -10.72
CA ASP A 152 -0.83 -11.40 -10.34
C ASP A 152 -0.80 -11.22 -8.83
N CYS A 153 -1.90 -11.54 -8.13
CA CYS A 153 -1.97 -11.45 -6.67
C CYS A 153 -0.91 -12.34 -6.02
N LYS A 154 -0.78 -13.60 -6.45
CA LYS A 154 0.21 -14.54 -5.92
C LYS A 154 1.64 -14.04 -6.16
N ARG A 155 1.93 -13.52 -7.35
CA ARG A 155 3.23 -12.95 -7.68
C ARG A 155 3.54 -11.76 -6.79
N GLU A 156 2.63 -10.80 -6.65
CA GLU A 156 2.85 -9.61 -5.81
C GLU A 156 3.01 -9.96 -4.32
N VAL A 157 2.18 -10.86 -3.78
CA VAL A 157 2.32 -11.34 -2.40
C VAL A 157 3.69 -11.98 -2.19
N ASN A 158 4.17 -12.80 -3.13
CA ASN A 158 5.49 -13.42 -3.06
C ASN A 158 6.66 -12.42 -3.10
N THR A 159 6.44 -11.18 -3.56
CA THR A 159 7.45 -10.11 -3.46
C THR A 159 7.56 -9.54 -2.05
N LEU A 160 6.60 -9.76 -1.15
CA LEU A 160 6.70 -9.29 0.22
C LEU A 160 7.71 -10.12 1.02
N TRP A 161 8.35 -9.49 2.00
CA TRP A 161 9.21 -10.17 2.97
C TRP A 161 8.37 -11.00 3.94
N ASP A 162 8.93 -12.13 4.39
CA ASP A 162 8.22 -13.08 5.26
C ASP A 162 7.79 -12.41 6.57
N GLU A 163 8.58 -11.44 7.08
CA GLU A 163 8.26 -10.60 8.25
C GLU A 163 6.95 -9.82 8.09
N VAL A 164 6.62 -9.39 6.87
CA VAL A 164 5.41 -8.62 6.57
C VAL A 164 4.20 -9.55 6.42
N GLN A 165 4.42 -10.81 6.06
CA GLN A 165 3.36 -11.80 5.82
C GLN A 165 2.91 -12.55 7.09
N ARG A 166 3.58 -12.37 8.23
CA ARG A 166 3.24 -13.07 9.48
C ARG A 166 1.86 -12.62 10.00
N PHE A 167 1.09 -13.55 10.57
CA PHE A 167 -0.16 -13.21 11.26
C PHE A 167 0.08 -12.51 12.59
N ASP A 168 1.09 -12.95 13.34
CA ASP A 168 1.42 -12.39 14.65
C ASP A 168 2.52 -11.33 14.53
N ASN A 169 2.20 -10.12 14.99
CA ASN A 169 3.12 -8.98 15.01
C ASN A 169 3.88 -8.77 13.69
N PRO A 170 3.18 -8.64 12.54
CA PRO A 170 3.84 -8.41 11.26
C PRO A 170 4.69 -7.15 11.30
N HIS A 171 5.84 -7.20 10.66
CA HIS A 171 6.64 -6.00 10.46
C HIS A 171 5.87 -5.02 9.58
N ARG A 172 5.81 -3.77 10.00
CA ARG A 172 5.07 -2.74 9.28
C ARG A 172 5.78 -2.43 7.95
N TYR A 173 5.08 -2.68 6.85
CA TYR A 173 5.56 -2.29 5.54
C TYR A 173 5.67 -0.76 5.44
N TYR A 174 6.79 -0.28 4.89
CA TYR A 174 7.07 1.15 4.78
C TYR A 174 6.21 1.79 3.70
N VAL A 175 5.50 2.87 4.05
CA VAL A 175 4.72 3.69 3.13
C VAL A 175 5.06 5.15 3.43
N ASP A 176 6.04 5.65 2.69
CA ASP A 176 6.71 6.90 2.99
C ASP A 176 6.34 7.98 1.97
N LEU A 177 6.62 9.25 2.32
CA LEU A 177 6.46 10.38 1.40
C LEU A 177 7.82 10.75 0.83
N SER A 178 7.85 11.19 -0.43
CA SER A 178 9.03 11.85 -0.95
C SER A 178 9.29 13.14 -0.20
N ARG A 179 10.55 13.57 -0.17
CA ARG A 179 10.96 14.81 0.51
C ARG A 179 10.15 16.00 0.00
N SER A 180 10.01 16.15 -1.31
CA SER A 180 9.25 17.23 -1.96
C SER A 180 7.77 17.23 -1.56
N LEU A 181 7.12 16.06 -1.53
CA LEU A 181 5.71 15.98 -1.12
C LEU A 181 5.53 16.27 0.38
N TRP A 182 6.46 15.78 1.21
CA TRP A 182 6.46 16.04 2.64
C TRP A 182 6.66 17.54 2.93
N ASP A 183 7.59 18.20 2.25
CA ASP A 183 7.86 19.64 2.41
C ASP A 183 6.62 20.48 2.06
N VAL A 184 5.90 20.15 0.97
CA VAL A 184 4.63 20.82 0.63
C VAL A 184 3.58 20.60 1.71
N LYS A 185 3.48 19.38 2.26
CA LYS A 185 2.54 19.09 3.35
C LYS A 185 2.86 19.91 4.60
N GLN A 186 4.13 20.00 5.01
CA GLN A 186 4.52 20.78 6.18
C GLN A 186 4.27 22.27 5.97
N LYS A 187 4.68 22.82 4.82
CA LYS A 187 4.42 24.22 4.50
C LYS A 187 2.93 24.58 4.60
N MET A 188 2.07 23.72 4.05
CA MET A 188 0.62 23.94 4.16
C MET A 188 0.12 23.83 5.60
N LEU A 189 0.69 22.94 6.42
CA LEU A 189 0.32 22.87 7.83
C LEU A 189 0.75 24.13 8.57
N ASP A 190 1.97 24.61 8.36
CA ASP A 190 2.47 25.85 8.97
C ASP A 190 1.61 27.07 8.61
N GLU A 191 1.08 27.13 7.37
CA GLU A 191 0.17 28.20 6.93
C GLU A 191 -1.21 28.17 7.61
N TYR A 192 -1.65 27.01 8.11
CA TYR A 192 -2.98 26.80 8.72
C TYR A 192 -2.93 26.47 10.21
N THR A 193 -1.74 26.49 10.82
CA THR A 193 -1.57 26.29 12.27
C THR A 193 -1.59 27.67 12.94
N PHE A 194 -2.52 27.86 13.88
CA PHE A 194 -2.61 29.05 14.72
C PHE A 194 -1.62 28.98 15.88
#